data_AF-A0A9X3BXE7-F1
#
_entry.id   AF-A0A9X3BXE7-F1
#
_cell.length_a   1.000
_cell.length_b   1.000
_cell.length_c   1.000
_cell.angle_alpha   90.00
_cell.angle_beta   90.00
_cell.angle_gamma   90.00
#
_symmetry.space_group_name_H-M   'P 1'
#
loop_
_entity.id
_entity.type
_entity.pdbx_description
1 polymer ?
#
loop_
_entity_poly.entity_id
_entity_poly.type
_entity_poly.pdbx_seq_one_letter_code
_entity_poly.pdbx_strand_id
1 'polypeptide(L)'
;MSWAAILLAVAVFIAADPLRVRARAGVAAPPMTRRRSSPATETDPLAAASSFDVLAACLSSGMAVSTAAAATAPTAPPALAAVLSRASDLLALGADPATAWSHTGPEPNPHTKALLRLARRSASSGAALAQGVAELAVESRSA
;
A
#
# COMPACT_ATOMS: atom_id res chain seq x y z
N MET A 1 25.57 -27.14 13.84
CA MET A 1 25.45 -25.66 13.65
C MET A 1 24.13 -25.25 13.00
N SER A 2 23.11 -26.11 12.96
CA SER A 2 21.87 -25.84 12.20
C SER A 2 20.67 -25.55 13.10
N TRP A 3 20.75 -25.92 14.39
CA TRP A 3 19.63 -25.83 15.32
C TRP A 3 19.34 -24.38 15.73
N ALA A 4 20.39 -23.57 15.93
CA ALA A 4 20.21 -22.14 16.20
C ALA A 4 19.56 -21.40 15.01
N ALA A 5 19.94 -21.75 13.77
CA ALA A 5 19.32 -21.19 12.57
C ALA A 5 17.86 -21.63 12.41
N ILE A 6 17.54 -22.89 12.71
CA ILE A 6 16.16 -23.41 12.69
C ILE A 6 15.31 -22.70 13.76
N LEU A 7 15.81 -22.56 14.98
CA LEU A 7 15.10 -21.89 16.06
C LEU A 7 14.87 -20.40 15.76
N LEU A 8 15.85 -19.72 15.15
CA LEU A 8 15.71 -18.33 14.73
C LEU A 8 14.70 -18.20 13.58
N ALA A 9 14.74 -19.09 12.59
CA ALA A 9 13.76 -19.10 11.50
C ALA A 9 12.33 -19.33 12.01
N VAL A 10 12.15 -20.27 12.96
CA VAL A 10 10.86 -20.54 13.60
C VAL A 10 10.40 -19.35 14.45
N ALA A 11 11.30 -18.72 15.20
CA ALA A 11 10.99 -17.54 16.01
C ALA A 11 10.54 -16.34 15.14
N VAL A 12 11.21 -16.10 14.01
CA VAL A 12 10.82 -15.05 13.04
C VAL A 12 9.45 -15.37 12.43
N PHE A 13 9.18 -16.64 12.12
CA PHE A 13 7.89 -17.04 11.55
C PHE A 13 6.73 -16.80 12.54
N ILE A 14 6.94 -17.12 13.82
CA ILE A 14 5.91 -16.94 14.87
C ILE A 14 5.76 -15.46 15.23
N ALA A 15 6.84 -14.68 15.25
CA ALA A 15 6.81 -13.25 15.58
C ALA A 15 6.30 -12.36 14.44
N ALA A 16 6.24 -12.86 13.19
CA ALA A 16 5.63 -12.18 12.06
C ALA A 16 4.09 -12.33 12.01
N ASP A 17 3.53 -13.25 12.82
CA ASP A 17 2.09 -13.53 12.90
C ASP A 17 1.22 -12.57 13.74
N PRO A 18 1.70 -11.73 14.69
CA PRO A 18 0.81 -10.87 15.48
C PRO A 18 0.02 -9.88 14.62
N LEU A 19 0.56 -9.47 13.48
CA LEU A 19 -0.13 -8.60 12.52
C LEU A 19 -1.20 -9.36 11.71
N ARG A 20 -0.95 -10.64 11.37
CA ARG A 20 -1.93 -11.51 10.68
C ARG A 20 -3.05 -11.94 11.61
N VAL A 21 -2.74 -12.21 12.88
CA VAL A 21 -3.72 -12.50 13.94
C VAL A 21 -4.61 -11.28 14.18
N ARG A 22 -4.04 -10.07 14.24
CA ARG A 22 -4.84 -8.83 14.36
C ARG A 22 -5.73 -8.58 13.14
N ALA A 23 -5.22 -8.84 11.94
CA ALA A 23 -5.99 -8.72 10.70
C ALA A 23 -7.14 -9.75 10.61
N ARG A 24 -6.92 -11.01 11.04
CA ARG A 24 -7.96 -12.05 11.07
C ARG A 24 -8.93 -11.91 12.22
N ALA A 25 -8.51 -11.33 13.35
CA ALA A 25 -9.36 -11.09 14.50
C ALA A 25 -10.44 -10.02 14.25
N GLY A 26 -10.44 -9.37 13.07
CA GLY A 26 -11.41 -8.32 12.76
C GLY A 26 -11.36 -7.17 13.76
N VAL A 27 -10.22 -7.02 14.47
CA VAL A 27 -9.99 -5.88 15.36
C VAL A 27 -9.89 -4.69 14.43
N ALA A 28 -11.04 -4.06 14.21
CA ALA A 28 -11.15 -2.84 13.46
C ALA A 28 -10.07 -1.91 13.99
N ALA A 29 -9.14 -1.53 13.12
CA ALA A 29 -8.28 -0.41 13.43
C ALA A 29 -9.20 0.70 13.94
N PRO A 30 -8.90 1.33 15.11
CA PRO A 30 -9.74 2.39 15.63
C PRO A 30 -10.00 3.36 14.48
N PRO A 31 -11.24 3.83 14.28
CA PRO A 31 -11.57 4.66 13.14
C PRO A 31 -10.65 5.87 13.18
N MET A 32 -9.61 5.87 12.34
CA MET A 32 -8.82 7.05 12.08
C MET A 32 -9.84 8.03 11.53
N THR A 33 -10.17 9.05 12.33
CA THR A 33 -11.11 10.10 11.96
C THR A 33 -10.71 10.58 10.58
N ARG A 34 -11.52 10.24 9.58
CA ARG A 34 -11.30 10.58 8.18
C ARG A 34 -11.15 12.09 8.14
N ARG A 35 -9.91 12.57 8.05
CA ARG A 35 -9.63 14.01 8.10
C ARG A 35 -10.40 14.59 6.94
N ARG A 36 -11.35 15.48 7.23
CA ARG A 36 -12.21 16.10 6.21
C ARG A 36 -11.27 16.71 5.18
N SER A 37 -11.17 16.04 4.03
CA SER A 37 -10.21 16.39 3.00
C SER A 37 -10.76 17.61 2.28
N SER A 38 -10.01 18.70 2.31
CA SER A 38 -10.32 19.86 1.47
C SER A 38 -9.97 19.51 0.02
N PRO A 39 -10.66 20.07 -0.98
CA PRO A 39 -10.26 19.92 -2.39
C PRO A 39 -8.78 20.31 -2.64
N ALA A 40 -8.21 21.21 -1.82
CA ALA A 40 -6.78 21.54 -1.87
C ALA A 40 -5.87 20.33 -1.55
N THR A 41 -6.33 19.37 -0.74
CA THR A 41 -5.60 18.16 -0.39
C THR A 41 -5.59 17.12 -1.52
N GLU A 42 -6.48 17.21 -2.51
CA GLU A 42 -6.52 16.26 -3.63
C GLU A 42 -5.35 16.42 -4.61
N THR A 43 -4.78 17.63 -4.66
CA THR A 43 -3.63 17.96 -5.52
C THR A 43 -2.38 18.28 -4.70
N ASP A 44 -2.40 18.02 -3.39
CA ASP A 44 -1.25 18.27 -2.52
C ASP A 44 -0.14 17.22 -2.76
N PRO A 45 1.02 17.62 -3.33
CA PRO A 45 2.11 16.71 -3.61
C PRO A 45 2.68 16.06 -2.34
N LEU A 46 2.67 16.77 -1.20
CA LEU A 46 3.20 16.24 0.07
C LEU A 46 2.25 15.20 0.68
N ALA A 47 0.94 15.36 0.49
CA ALA A 47 -0.04 14.37 0.92
C ALA A 47 0.08 13.07 0.10
N ALA A 48 0.36 13.17 -1.20
CA ALA A 48 0.68 12.01 -2.02
C ALA A 48 2.01 11.34 -1.58
N ALA A 49 3.06 12.14 -1.38
CA ALA A 49 4.38 11.65 -0.96
C ALA A 49 4.31 10.85 0.35
N SER A 50 3.67 11.40 1.39
CA SER A 50 3.52 10.74 2.68
C SER A 50 2.72 9.43 2.59
N SER A 51 1.74 9.35 1.69
CA SER A 51 0.98 8.12 1.44
C SER A 51 1.83 7.06 0.75
N PHE A 52 2.68 7.46 -0.20
CA PHE A 52 3.63 6.55 -0.84
C PHE A 52 4.69 6.05 0.15
N ASP A 53 5.17 6.90 1.06
CA ASP A 53 6.10 6.48 2.13
C ASP A 53 5.48 5.39 3.03
N VAL A 54 4.21 5.52 3.42
CA VAL A 54 3.49 4.49 4.19
C VAL A 54 3.37 3.20 3.40
N LEU A 55 2.97 3.27 2.12
CA LEU A 55 2.87 2.09 1.27
C LEU A 55 4.22 1.39 1.08
N ALA A 56 5.29 2.15 0.84
CA ALA A 56 6.63 1.64 0.69
C ALA A 56 7.12 0.96 1.97
N ALA A 57 6.86 1.55 3.14
CA ALA A 57 7.20 0.95 4.44
C ALA A 57 6.44 -0.37 4.67
N CYS A 58 5.13 -0.40 4.39
CA CYS A 58 4.32 -1.61 4.47
C CYS A 58 4.85 -2.72 3.55
N LEU A 59 5.11 -2.42 2.27
CA LEU A 59 5.61 -3.40 1.32
C LEU A 59 7.02 -3.89 1.67
N SER A 60 7.90 -2.99 2.12
CA SER A 60 9.27 -3.34 2.54
C SER A 60 9.30 -4.24 3.77
N SER A 61 8.28 -4.16 4.63
CA SER A 61 8.09 -5.09 5.77
C SER A 61 7.61 -6.49 5.37
N GLY A 62 7.41 -6.75 4.06
CA GLY A 62 6.93 -8.04 3.56
C GLY A 62 5.42 -8.23 3.67
N MET A 63 4.65 -7.15 3.88
CA MET A 63 3.19 -7.23 3.83
C MET A 63 2.72 -7.63 2.42
N ALA A 64 1.61 -8.38 2.37
CA ALA A 64 0.93 -8.62 1.10
C ALA A 64 0.46 -7.29 0.50
N VAL A 65 0.53 -7.16 -0.84
CA VAL A 65 0.19 -5.92 -1.55
C VAL A 65 -1.24 -5.46 -1.25
N SER A 66 -2.19 -6.40 -1.15
CA SER A 66 -3.57 -6.10 -0.75
C SER A 66 -3.65 -5.48 0.64
N THR A 67 -2.96 -6.05 1.63
CA THR A 67 -2.96 -5.54 3.00
C THR A 67 -2.21 -4.21 3.11
N ALA A 68 -1.11 -4.03 2.39
CA ALA A 68 -0.36 -2.78 2.35
C ALA A 68 -1.19 -1.63 1.76
N ALA A 69 -1.91 -1.89 0.65
CA ALA A 69 -2.82 -0.92 0.05
C ALA A 69 -3.98 -0.56 1.00
N ALA A 70 -4.60 -1.54 1.66
CA ALA A 70 -5.65 -1.33 2.65
C ALA A 70 -5.17 -0.51 3.86
N ALA A 71 -3.95 -0.76 4.35
CA ALA A 71 -3.35 -0.03 5.46
C ALA A 71 -3.01 1.43 5.10
N THR A 72 -2.69 1.69 3.82
CA THR A 72 -2.33 3.03 3.32
C THR A 72 -3.56 3.87 2.97
N ALA A 73 -4.66 3.25 2.52
CA ALA A 73 -5.84 3.98 2.06
C ALA A 73 -6.39 5.03 3.04
N PRO A 74 -6.41 4.82 4.38
CA PRO A 74 -6.88 5.82 5.34
C PRO A 74 -6.00 7.08 5.44
N THR A 75 -4.71 6.98 5.11
CA THR A 75 -3.77 8.12 5.14
C THR A 75 -3.73 8.88 3.82
N ALA A 76 -4.30 8.31 2.76
CA ALA A 76 -4.22 8.86 1.41
C ALA A 76 -5.25 9.95 1.11
N PRO A 77 -4.92 10.89 0.19
CA PRO A 77 -5.91 11.80 -0.40
C PRO A 77 -7.10 11.03 -1.00
N PRO A 78 -8.32 11.59 -1.02
CA PRO A 78 -9.55 10.87 -1.37
C PRO A 78 -9.49 10.05 -2.68
N ALA A 79 -8.96 10.64 -3.75
CA ALA A 79 -8.82 9.97 -5.04
C ALA A 79 -7.87 8.78 -4.98
N LEU A 80 -6.73 8.93 -4.30
CA LEU A 80 -5.74 7.88 -4.12
C LEU A 80 -6.25 6.79 -3.17
N ALA A 81 -6.92 7.18 -2.09
CA ALA A 81 -7.55 6.27 -1.14
C ALA A 81 -8.56 5.35 -1.84
N ALA A 82 -9.40 5.88 -2.72
CA ALA A 82 -10.36 5.09 -3.48
C ALA A 82 -9.68 4.05 -4.38
N VAL A 83 -8.59 4.43 -5.04
CA VAL A 83 -7.79 3.51 -5.87
C VAL A 83 -7.13 2.42 -5.02
N LEU A 84 -6.53 2.79 -3.89
CA LEU A 84 -5.87 1.84 -2.98
C LEU A 84 -6.86 0.85 -2.36
N SER A 85 -8.04 1.31 -1.91
CA SER A 85 -9.09 0.43 -1.38
C SER A 85 -9.63 -0.53 -2.45
N ARG A 86 -9.87 -0.05 -3.67
CA ARG A 86 -10.32 -0.92 -4.75
C ARG A 86 -9.26 -1.97 -5.11
N ALA A 87 -8.01 -1.55 -5.24
CA ALA A 87 -6.91 -2.46 -5.53
C ALA A 87 -6.73 -3.49 -4.41
N SER A 88 -6.85 -3.07 -3.14
CA SER A 88 -6.78 -4.00 -2.01
C SER A 88 -7.86 -5.06 -2.07
N ASP A 89 -9.10 -4.67 -2.36
CA ASP A 89 -10.23 -5.57 -2.41
C ASP A 89 -10.08 -6.57 -3.57
N LEU A 90 -9.72 -6.10 -4.76
CA LEU A 90 -9.51 -6.97 -5.92
C LEU A 90 -8.34 -7.94 -5.73
N LEU A 91 -7.22 -7.47 -5.17
CA LEU A 91 -6.08 -8.34 -4.88
C LEU A 91 -6.39 -9.35 -3.77
N ALA A 92 -7.18 -8.96 -2.76
CA ALA A 92 -7.62 -9.87 -1.71
C ALA A 92 -8.56 -10.97 -2.25
N LEU A 93 -9.35 -10.65 -3.28
CA LEU A 93 -10.18 -11.61 -4.02
C LEU A 93 -9.37 -12.47 -5.02
N GLY A 94 -8.07 -12.23 -5.17
CA GLY A 94 -7.21 -12.98 -6.09
C GLY A 94 -7.34 -12.54 -7.55
N ALA A 95 -7.84 -11.34 -7.83
CA ALA A 95 -7.89 -10.78 -9.18
C ALA A 95 -6.47 -10.61 -9.76
N ASP A 96 -6.40 -10.61 -11.10
CA ASP A 96 -5.17 -10.29 -11.82
C ASP A 96 -4.60 -8.92 -11.37
N PRO A 97 -3.32 -8.82 -10.99
CA PRO A 97 -2.71 -7.58 -10.53
C PRO A 97 -2.81 -6.43 -11.53
N ALA A 98 -2.70 -6.69 -12.84
CA ALA A 98 -2.83 -5.61 -13.84
C ALA A 98 -4.26 -5.04 -13.88
N THR A 99 -5.26 -5.90 -13.68
CA THR A 99 -6.67 -5.54 -13.54
C THR A 99 -6.94 -4.79 -12.23
N ALA A 100 -6.35 -5.23 -11.11
CA ALA A 100 -6.52 -4.59 -9.82
C ALA A 100 -5.97 -3.14 -9.79
N TRP A 101 -4.89 -2.90 -10.53
CA TRP A 101 -4.28 -1.58 -10.73
C TRP A 101 -4.78 -0.86 -11.98
N SER A 102 -5.93 -1.25 -12.53
CA SER A 102 -6.61 -0.51 -13.58
C SER A 102 -7.47 0.61 -12.99
N HIS A 103 -7.66 1.68 -13.76
CA HIS A 103 -8.52 2.79 -13.37
C HIS A 103 -9.73 2.87 -14.31
N THR A 104 -10.92 3.00 -13.73
CA THR A 104 -12.18 3.06 -14.49
C THR A 104 -13.00 4.31 -14.17
N GLY A 105 -12.40 5.29 -13.47
CA GLY A 105 -13.05 6.53 -13.06
C GLY A 105 -12.64 7.74 -13.90
N PRO A 106 -12.96 8.96 -13.42
CA PRO A 106 -12.51 10.24 -13.99
C PRO A 106 -10.99 10.30 -14.12
N GLU A 107 -10.45 11.24 -14.90
CA GLU A 107 -8.99 11.33 -15.07
C GLU A 107 -8.25 11.41 -13.71
N PRO A 108 -7.36 10.45 -13.40
CA PRO A 108 -6.65 10.47 -12.13
C PRO A 108 -5.59 11.57 -12.14
N ASN A 109 -5.35 12.18 -10.97
CA ASN A 109 -4.29 13.17 -10.81
C ASN A 109 -2.90 12.57 -11.19
N PRO A 110 -1.89 13.41 -11.49
CA PRO A 110 -0.59 12.95 -11.96
C PRO A 110 0.09 11.91 -11.05
N HIS A 111 0.02 12.08 -9.74
CA HIS A 111 0.61 11.15 -8.76
C HIS A 111 -0.10 9.78 -8.76
N THR A 112 -1.44 9.77 -8.80
CA THR A 112 -2.23 8.52 -8.87
C THR A 112 -1.97 7.80 -10.20
N LYS A 113 -1.90 8.56 -11.30
CA LYS A 113 -1.54 8.02 -12.62
C LYS A 113 -0.13 7.42 -12.63
N ALA A 114 0.83 8.06 -11.97
CA ALA A 114 2.18 7.53 -11.82
C ALA A 114 2.19 6.23 -11.02
N LEU A 115 1.48 6.16 -9.88
CA LEU A 115 1.32 4.93 -9.10
C LEU A 115 0.69 3.81 -9.93
N LEU A 116 -0.42 4.05 -10.61
CA LEU A 116 -1.13 3.03 -11.41
C LEU A 116 -0.23 2.46 -12.52
N ARG A 117 0.54 3.32 -13.21
CA ARG A 117 1.52 2.87 -14.22
C ARG A 117 2.64 2.04 -13.59
N LEU A 118 3.18 2.50 -12.47
CA LEU A 118 4.25 1.81 -11.75
C LEU A 118 3.79 0.44 -11.22
N ALA A 119 2.60 0.39 -10.62
CA ALA A 119 2.02 -0.81 -10.05
C ALA A 119 1.70 -1.85 -11.12
N ARG A 120 1.14 -1.45 -12.27
CA ARG A 120 0.93 -2.37 -13.42
C ARG A 120 2.23 -2.95 -13.97
N ARG A 121 3.32 -2.16 -14.01
CA ARG A 121 4.63 -2.64 -14.48
C ARG A 121 5.31 -3.59 -13.47
N SER A 122 5.04 -3.41 -12.18
CA SER A 122 5.70 -4.14 -11.09
C SER A 122 4.81 -5.24 -10.48
N ALA A 123 3.65 -5.49 -11.08
CA ALA A 123 2.53 -6.19 -10.45
C ALA A 123 2.83 -7.65 -10.05
N SER A 124 3.87 -8.25 -10.63
CA SER A 124 4.34 -9.59 -10.31
C SER A 124 5.29 -9.66 -9.10
N SER A 125 5.82 -8.52 -8.62
CA SER A 125 6.82 -8.47 -7.56
C SER A 125 6.55 -7.35 -6.54
N GLY A 126 6.20 -7.74 -5.31
CA GLY A 126 5.99 -6.79 -4.20
C GLY A 126 7.24 -6.00 -3.81
N ALA A 127 8.44 -6.59 -3.96
CA ALA A 127 9.70 -5.89 -3.68
C ALA A 127 10.02 -4.82 -4.73
N ALA A 128 9.78 -5.11 -6.01
CA ALA A 128 9.91 -4.12 -7.08
C ALA A 128 8.91 -2.97 -6.89
N LEU A 129 7.70 -3.29 -6.46
CA LEU A 129 6.69 -2.30 -6.13
C LEU A 129 7.12 -1.41 -4.95
N ALA A 130 7.67 -2.00 -3.89
CA ALA A 130 8.15 -1.24 -2.72
C ALA A 130 9.20 -0.20 -3.12
N GLN A 131 10.20 -0.61 -3.90
CA GLN A 131 11.25 0.27 -4.39
C GLN A 131 10.68 1.39 -5.28
N GLY A 132 9.84 1.03 -6.25
CA GLY A 132 9.26 2.00 -7.17
C GLY A 132 8.33 3.02 -6.50
N VAL A 133 7.60 2.61 -5.47
CA VAL A 133 6.76 3.52 -4.67
C VAL A 133 7.61 4.46 -3.81
N ALA A 134 8.72 3.98 -3.25
CA ALA A 134 9.66 4.83 -2.50
C ALA A 134 10.30 5.91 -3.40
N GLU A 135 10.69 5.54 -4.61
CA GLU A 135 11.19 6.50 -5.61
C GLU A 135 10.11 7.52 -6.00
N LEU A 136 8.87 7.06 -6.19
CA LEU A 136 7.73 7.93 -6.49
C LEU A 136 7.45 8.93 -5.35
N ALA A 137 7.64 8.53 -4.09
CA ALA A 137 7.50 9.43 -2.94
C ALA A 137 8.53 10.57 -2.98
N VAL A 138 9.77 10.27 -3.35
CA VAL A 138 10.82 11.27 -3.54
C VAL A 138 10.47 12.22 -4.69
N GLU A 139 10.06 11.68 -5.84
CA GLU A 139 9.65 12.47 -7.00
C GLU A 139 8.49 13.41 -6.67
N SER A 140 7.47 12.91 -5.96
CA SER A 140 6.33 13.74 -5.55
C SER A 140 6.69 14.89 -4.62
N ARG A 141 7.79 14.79 -3.87
CA ARG A 141 8.26 15.90 -3.01
C ARG A 141 8.95 17.00 -3.81
N SER A 142 9.44 16.67 -5.00
CA SER A 142 10.17 17.59 -5.91
C SER A 142 9.34 18.15 -7.06
N ALA A 143 8.08 17.73 -7.17
CA ALA A 143 7.13 18.18 -8.19
C ALA A 143 6.42 19.48 -7.76
#